data_AF-A0A550HCX2-F1
#
_entry.id   AF-A0A550HCX2-F1
#
_cell.length_a   1.000
_cell.length_b   1.000
_cell.length_c   1.000
_cell.angle_alpha   90.00
_cell.angle_beta   90.00
_cell.angle_gamma   90.00
#
_symmetry.space_group_name_H-M   'P 1'
#
loop_
_entity.id
_entity.type
_entity.pdbx_description
1 polymer ?
#
loop_
_entity_poly.entity_id
_entity_poly.type
_entity_poly.pdbx_seq_one_letter_code
_entity_poly.pdbx_strand_id
1 'polypeptide(L)'
;MSGEKRMVYFTIGDAYRLGIGYIKRRFQRTAINVASIALANSFLTSLVLTDLFYATYNKFQGGSIGVDAYQYWLVAVALIVSVVGITNAMLISVYERYREIGTMKCIGALDQHILMLFLVESIIQGAAGGIIGYLLGGVAAILSSGFTTGFDNIFKIPAVSLVTYLLGTTFLSVMLSVIASMYPAWKASKLPPVEALSYEL
;
A
#
# COMPACT_ATOMS: atom_id res chain seq x y z
N MET A 1 39.43 40.05 -11.74
CA MET A 1 38.71 38.98 -11.01
C MET A 1 37.36 39.53 -10.55
N SER A 2 36.35 39.49 -11.42
CA SER A 2 35.02 40.05 -11.14
C SER A 2 34.13 38.95 -10.60
N GLY A 3 33.82 39.01 -9.31
CA GLY A 3 32.86 38.13 -8.64
C GLY A 3 31.44 38.55 -8.98
N GLU A 4 30.83 37.90 -9.97
CA GLU A 4 29.42 38.09 -10.30
C GLU A 4 28.57 37.41 -9.20
N LYS A 5 28.17 38.18 -8.19
CA LYS A 5 27.13 37.77 -7.23
C LYS A 5 25.80 37.66 -7.97
N ARG A 6 25.53 36.49 -8.56
CA ARG A 6 24.18 36.14 -9.06
C ARG A 6 23.26 35.89 -7.87
N MET A 7 22.68 36.97 -7.33
CA MET A 7 21.51 36.84 -6.47
C MET A 7 20.31 36.51 -7.36
N VAL A 8 19.94 35.22 -7.40
CA VAL A 8 18.72 34.76 -8.05
C VAL A 8 17.54 35.20 -7.18
N TYR A 9 16.80 36.21 -7.63
CA TYR A 9 15.54 36.61 -6.99
C TYR A 9 14.50 35.53 -7.28
N PHE A 10 14.18 34.72 -6.27
CA PHE A 10 13.04 33.81 -6.34
C PHE A 10 11.74 34.60 -6.24
N THR A 11 10.97 34.62 -7.31
CA THR A 11 9.60 35.12 -7.27
C THR A 11 8.74 34.15 -6.45
N ILE A 12 7.73 34.65 -5.73
CA ILE A 12 6.80 33.82 -4.92
C ILE A 12 6.18 32.68 -5.77
N GLY A 13 5.95 32.92 -7.06
CA GLY A 13 5.46 31.90 -8.01
C GLY A 13 6.46 30.77 -8.28
N ASP A 14 7.77 31.05 -8.31
CA ASP A 14 8.80 30.03 -8.49
C ASP A 14 8.98 29.20 -7.23
N ALA A 15 8.91 29.84 -6.05
CA ALA A 15 8.91 29.14 -4.77
C ALA A 15 7.71 28.19 -4.62
N TYR A 16 6.51 28.61 -5.05
CA TYR A 16 5.31 27.77 -5.04
C TYR A 16 5.41 26.58 -6.01
N ARG A 17 5.88 26.82 -7.26
CA ARG A 17 6.11 25.75 -8.25
C ARG A 17 7.14 24.73 -7.76
N LEU A 18 8.25 25.20 -7.18
CA LEU A 18 9.27 24.34 -6.61
C LEU A 18 8.70 23.52 -5.44
N GLY A 19 8.01 24.16 -4.49
CA GLY A 19 7.40 23.50 -3.33
C GLY A 19 6.41 22.39 -3.72
N ILE A 20 5.51 22.66 -4.68
CA ILE A 20 4.59 21.64 -5.21
C ILE A 20 5.36 20.50 -5.89
N GLY A 21 6.41 20.82 -6.64
CA GLY A 21 7.23 19.82 -7.32
C GLY A 21 7.90 18.82 -6.36
N TYR A 22 8.25 19.24 -5.15
CA TYR A 22 8.76 18.35 -4.09
C TYR A 22 7.65 17.51 -3.44
N ILE A 23 6.51 18.13 -3.09
CA ILE A 23 5.38 17.43 -2.45
C ILE A 23 4.81 16.36 -3.38
N LYS A 24 4.67 16.67 -4.68
CA LYS A 24 4.10 15.75 -5.67
C LYS A 24 4.95 14.49 -5.84
N ARG A 25 6.28 14.63 -5.88
CA ARG A 25 7.20 13.49 -5.97
C ARG A 25 7.10 12.58 -4.74
N ARG A 26 7.01 13.17 -3.54
CA ARG A 26 6.82 12.42 -2.29
C ARG A 26 5.48 11.68 -2.24
N PHE A 27 4.40 12.36 -2.63
CA PHE A 27 3.05 11.78 -2.63
C PHE A 27 2.90 10.63 -3.65
N GLN A 28 3.51 10.78 -4.83
CA GLN A 28 3.43 9.76 -5.88
C GLN A 28 4.01 8.40 -5.45
N ARG A 29 5.08 8.38 -4.65
CA ARG A 29 5.68 7.12 -4.16
C ARG A 29 4.78 6.40 -3.15
N THR A 30 4.29 7.12 -2.16
CA THR A 30 3.33 6.58 -1.19
C THR A 30 2.05 6.09 -1.89
N ALA A 31 1.60 6.81 -2.92
CA ALA A 31 0.46 6.41 -3.73
C ALA A 31 0.70 5.09 -4.49
N ILE A 32 1.93 4.84 -4.98
CA ILE A 32 2.28 3.56 -5.62
C ILE A 32 2.15 2.41 -4.63
N ASN A 33 2.71 2.53 -3.42
CA ASN A 33 2.58 1.48 -2.40
C ASN A 33 1.13 1.20 -2.03
N VAL A 34 0.37 2.26 -1.76
CA VAL A 34 -1.07 2.14 -1.41
C VAL A 34 -1.86 1.52 -2.56
N ALA A 35 -1.59 1.89 -3.81
CA ALA A 35 -2.25 1.32 -4.98
C ALA A 35 -1.91 -0.17 -5.16
N SER A 36 -0.65 -0.56 -5.02
CA SER A 36 -0.23 -1.97 -5.09
C SER A 36 -0.91 -2.83 -4.01
N ILE A 37 -1.00 -2.32 -2.77
CA ILE A 37 -1.70 -2.99 -1.67
C ILE A 37 -3.20 -3.04 -1.96
N ALA A 38 -3.79 -1.93 -2.39
CA ALA A 38 -5.22 -1.83 -2.65
C ALA A 38 -5.67 -2.77 -3.78
N LEU A 39 -4.92 -2.86 -4.87
CA LEU A 39 -5.25 -3.75 -5.98
C LEU A 39 -5.16 -5.23 -5.57
N ALA A 40 -4.12 -5.60 -4.83
CA ALA A 40 -3.96 -6.96 -4.32
C ALA A 40 -5.08 -7.33 -3.33
N ASN A 41 -5.40 -6.42 -2.40
CA ASN A 41 -6.49 -6.63 -1.45
C ASN A 41 -7.87 -6.59 -2.13
N SER A 42 -8.04 -5.79 -3.18
CA SER A 42 -9.26 -5.75 -3.99
C SER A 42 -9.50 -7.06 -4.71
N PHE A 43 -8.46 -7.68 -5.26
CA PHE A 43 -8.60 -8.96 -5.92
C PHE A 43 -8.97 -10.08 -4.93
N LEU A 44 -8.30 -10.11 -3.77
CA LEU A 44 -8.64 -11.04 -2.68
C LEU A 44 -10.07 -10.82 -2.18
N THR A 45 -10.44 -9.56 -1.90
CA THR A 45 -11.76 -9.21 -1.39
C THR A 45 -12.84 -9.57 -2.41
N SER A 46 -12.59 -9.34 -3.70
CA SER A 46 -13.52 -9.71 -4.77
C SER A 46 -13.80 -11.21 -4.76
N LEU A 47 -12.77 -12.04 -4.66
CA LEU A 47 -12.92 -13.49 -4.66
C LEU A 47 -13.67 -14.00 -3.43
N VAL A 48 -13.29 -13.52 -2.24
CA VAL A 48 -13.90 -13.94 -0.96
C VAL A 48 -15.37 -13.52 -0.89
N LEU A 49 -15.71 -12.32 -1.36
CA LEU A 49 -17.09 -11.86 -1.42
C LEU A 49 -17.90 -12.65 -2.46
N THR A 50 -17.34 -12.92 -3.64
CA THR A 50 -17.99 -13.77 -4.65
C THR A 50 -18.30 -15.16 -4.10
N ASP A 51 -17.36 -15.77 -3.36
CA ASP A 51 -17.60 -17.07 -2.70
C ASP A 51 -18.75 -16.99 -1.68
N LEU A 52 -18.78 -15.92 -0.87
CA LEU A 52 -19.88 -15.67 0.06
C LEU A 52 -21.23 -15.48 -0.65
N PHE A 53 -21.26 -14.76 -1.77
CA PHE A 53 -22.46 -14.56 -2.59
C PHE A 53 -22.96 -15.90 -3.13
N TYR A 54 -22.08 -16.75 -3.67
CA TYR A 54 -22.44 -18.07 -4.18
C TYR A 54 -22.91 -19.02 -3.08
N ALA A 55 -22.25 -19.03 -1.92
CA ALA A 55 -22.70 -19.81 -0.76
C ALA A 55 -24.10 -19.39 -0.30
N THR A 56 -24.41 -18.09 -0.37
CA THR A 56 -25.74 -17.56 -0.07
C THR A 56 -26.76 -18.00 -1.12
N TYR A 57 -26.43 -17.86 -2.41
CA TYR A 57 -27.29 -18.30 -3.52
C TYR A 57 -27.66 -19.79 -3.44
N ASN A 58 -26.66 -20.65 -3.22
CA ASN A 58 -26.85 -22.10 -3.15
C ASN A 58 -27.77 -22.51 -1.99
N LYS A 59 -27.72 -21.80 -0.85
CA LYS A 59 -28.64 -22.03 0.27
C LYS A 59 -30.10 -21.72 -0.04
N PHE A 60 -30.37 -20.75 -0.93
CA PHE A 60 -31.73 -20.32 -1.24
C PHE A 60 -32.32 -20.97 -2.50
N GLN A 61 -31.52 -21.21 -3.53
CA GLN A 61 -31.99 -21.75 -4.82
C GLN A 61 -31.52 -23.18 -5.12
N GLY A 62 -30.71 -23.80 -4.24
CA GLY A 62 -30.23 -25.16 -4.44
C GLY A 62 -29.23 -25.33 -5.59
N GLY A 63 -28.53 -24.26 -5.98
CA GLY A 63 -27.45 -24.30 -6.97
C GLY A 63 -26.15 -24.92 -6.44
N SER A 64 -25.23 -25.24 -7.35
CA SER A 64 -23.87 -25.72 -7.05
C SER A 64 -22.80 -24.83 -7.69
N ILE A 65 -23.01 -23.52 -7.68
CA ILE A 65 -22.03 -22.55 -8.21
C ILE A 65 -21.02 -22.27 -7.11
N GLY A 66 -19.73 -22.28 -7.42
CA GLY A 66 -18.66 -22.02 -6.46
C GLY A 66 -17.45 -21.40 -7.12
N VAL A 67 -16.52 -20.91 -6.31
CA VAL A 67 -15.22 -20.43 -6.77
C VAL A 67 -14.28 -21.62 -6.95
N ASP A 68 -13.71 -21.76 -8.14
CA ASP A 68 -12.78 -22.84 -8.44
C ASP A 68 -11.42 -22.69 -7.73
N ALA A 69 -10.75 -23.81 -7.44
CA ALA A 69 -9.47 -23.84 -6.73
C ALA A 69 -8.35 -23.03 -7.42
N TYR A 70 -8.35 -22.93 -8.76
CA TYR A 70 -7.33 -22.16 -9.48
C TYR A 70 -7.43 -20.65 -9.20
N GLN A 71 -8.62 -20.13 -8.88
CA GLN A 71 -8.80 -18.70 -8.61
C GLN A 71 -8.12 -18.30 -7.30
N TYR A 72 -8.19 -19.16 -6.28
CA TYR A 72 -7.44 -18.97 -5.03
C TYR A 72 -5.91 -18.95 -5.27
N TRP A 73 -5.42 -19.80 -6.17
CA TRP A 73 -4.01 -19.77 -6.58
C TRP A 73 -3.61 -18.47 -7.27
N LEU A 74 -4.45 -17.93 -8.16
CA LEU A 74 -4.20 -16.64 -8.80
C LEU A 74 -4.12 -15.50 -7.78
N VAL A 75 -5.00 -15.50 -6.77
CA VAL A 75 -4.94 -14.51 -5.68
C VAL A 75 -3.64 -14.65 -4.90
N ALA A 76 -3.20 -15.86 -4.56
CA ALA A 76 -1.94 -16.08 -3.86
C ALA A 76 -0.74 -15.51 -4.64
N VAL A 77 -0.69 -15.75 -5.95
CA VAL A 77 0.36 -15.18 -6.82
C VAL A 77 0.28 -13.65 -6.86
N ALA A 78 -0.92 -13.07 -6.98
CA ALA A 78 -1.10 -11.62 -6.98
C ALA A 78 -0.64 -10.95 -5.67
N LEU A 79 -0.89 -11.59 -4.52
CA LEU A 79 -0.40 -11.11 -3.22
C LEU A 79 1.13 -11.12 -3.17
N ILE A 80 1.78 -12.19 -3.66
CA ILE A 80 3.24 -12.28 -3.70
C ILE A 80 3.84 -11.18 -4.57
N VAL A 81 3.28 -10.96 -5.77
CA VAL A 81 3.73 -9.90 -6.68
C VAL A 81 3.58 -8.52 -6.02
N SER A 82 2.51 -8.29 -5.27
CA SER A 82 2.32 -7.05 -4.51
C SER A 82 3.39 -6.85 -3.44
N VAL A 83 3.71 -7.89 -2.65
CA VAL A 83 4.78 -7.85 -1.63
C VAL A 83 6.12 -7.47 -2.25
N VAL A 84 6.49 -8.07 -3.38
CA VAL A 84 7.74 -7.73 -4.09
C VAL A 84 7.71 -6.27 -4.58
N GLY A 85 6.59 -5.82 -5.14
CA GLY A 85 6.41 -4.43 -5.60
C GLY A 85 6.58 -3.41 -4.48
N ILE A 86 5.94 -3.65 -3.33
CA ILE A 86 6.04 -2.81 -2.13
C ILE A 86 7.48 -2.78 -1.62
N THR A 87 8.13 -3.94 -1.55
CA THR A 87 9.52 -4.05 -1.07
C THR A 87 10.46 -3.21 -1.93
N ASN A 88 10.34 -3.30 -3.26
CA ASN A 88 11.17 -2.56 -4.20
C ASN A 88 10.90 -1.04 -4.13
N ALA A 89 9.64 -0.63 -4.13
CA ALA A 89 9.27 0.78 -4.00
C ALA A 89 9.74 1.39 -2.67
N MET A 90 9.71 0.61 -1.59
CA MET A 90 10.21 1.04 -0.29
C MET A 90 11.73 1.12 -0.25
N LEU A 91 12.45 0.19 -0.90
CA LEU A 91 13.90 0.31 -1.07
C LEU A 91 14.28 1.61 -1.78
N ILE A 92 13.61 1.94 -2.88
CA ILE A 92 13.82 3.20 -3.61
C ILE A 92 13.58 4.40 -2.67
N SER A 93 12.51 4.36 -1.87
CA SER A 93 12.17 5.42 -0.91
C SER A 93 13.25 5.61 0.16
N VAL A 94 13.91 4.53 0.60
CA VAL A 94 15.04 4.58 1.54
C VAL A 94 16.25 5.29 0.91
N TYR A 95 16.55 4.99 -0.36
CA TYR A 95 17.66 5.63 -1.07
C TYR A 95 17.41 7.11 -1.36
N GLU A 96 16.17 7.50 -1.67
CA GLU A 96 15.80 8.91 -1.86
C GLU A 96 15.92 9.71 -0.55
N ARG A 97 15.66 9.08 0.60
CA ARG A 97 15.72 9.71 1.94
C ARG A 97 17.04 9.45 2.68
N TYR A 98 18.08 9.02 1.96
CA TYR A 98 19.35 8.62 2.55
C TYR A 98 19.99 9.72 3.40
N ARG A 99 20.01 10.97 2.90
CA ARG A 99 20.54 12.14 3.65
C ARG A 99 19.68 12.49 4.86
N GLU A 100 18.35 12.41 4.74
CA GLU A 100 17.44 12.67 5.88
C GLU A 100 17.68 11.68 7.02
N ILE A 101 17.88 10.39 6.69
CA ILE A 101 18.19 9.36 7.68
C ILE A 101 19.57 9.60 8.30
N GLY A 102 20.55 9.97 7.49
CA GLY A 102 21.89 10.33 7.95
C GLY A 102 21.88 11.50 8.93
N THR A 103 21.18 12.58 8.61
CA THR A 103 21.09 13.75 9.50
C THR A 103 20.36 13.41 10.80
N MET A 104 19.28 12.63 10.76
CA MET A 104 18.60 12.15 11.96
C MET A 104 19.55 11.35 12.87
N LYS A 105 20.36 10.45 12.30
CA LYS A 105 21.34 9.67 13.07
C LYS A 105 22.47 10.52 13.63
N CYS A 106 22.95 11.54 12.91
CA CYS A 106 23.97 12.47 13.40
C CYS A 106 23.50 13.28 14.62
N ILE A 107 22.20 13.56 14.73
CA ILE A 107 21.60 14.26 15.88
C ILE A 107 21.30 13.28 17.05
N GLY A 108 21.61 11.99 16.88
CA GLY A 108 21.49 10.97 17.93
C GLY A 108 20.27 10.05 17.81
N ALA A 109 19.58 10.00 16.67
CA ALA A 109 18.52 9.01 16.48
C ALA A 109 19.09 7.58 16.47
N LEU A 110 18.52 6.70 17.29
CA LEU A 110 18.88 5.29 17.30
C LEU A 110 18.30 4.55 16.08
N ASP A 111 18.93 3.45 15.68
CA ASP A 111 18.46 2.59 14.59
C ASP A 111 17.01 2.14 14.78
N GLN A 112 16.59 1.89 16.02
CA GLN A 112 15.20 1.54 16.36
C GLN A 112 14.19 2.64 16.02
N HIS A 113 14.56 3.93 16.11
CA HIS A 113 13.65 5.02 15.76
C HIS A 113 13.40 5.06 14.25
N ILE A 114 14.46 4.84 13.46
CA ILE A 114 14.36 4.76 12.00
C ILE A 114 13.52 3.55 11.59
N LEU A 115 13.75 2.40 12.22
CA LEU A 115 12.98 1.19 11.97
C LEU A 115 11.49 1.40 12.30
N MET A 116 11.19 1.97 13.47
CA MET A 116 9.81 2.25 13.89
C MET A 116 9.10 3.25 12.98
N LEU A 117 9.81 4.27 12.49
CA LEU A 117 9.28 5.24 11.52
C LEU A 117 8.76 4.54 10.26
N PHE A 118 9.57 3.66 9.68
CA PHE A 118 9.19 2.92 8.49
C PHE A 118 8.08 1.90 8.76
N LEU A 119 8.11 1.20 9.89
CA LEU A 119 7.02 0.27 10.26
C LEU A 119 5.68 0.99 10.42
N VAL A 120 5.65 2.14 11.10
CA VAL A 120 4.43 2.93 11.26
C VAL A 120 3.95 3.44 9.89
N GLU A 121 4.86 3.88 9.04
CA GLU A 121 4.54 4.29 7.66
C GLU A 121 3.87 3.13 6.89
N SER A 122 4.40 1.91 6.99
CA SER A 122 3.82 0.73 6.34
C SER A 122 2.48 0.30 6.95
N ILE A 123 2.28 0.42 8.25
CA ILE A 123 0.97 0.16 8.87
C ILE A 123 -0.09 1.12 8.30
N ILE A 124 0.23 2.41 8.19
CA ILE A 124 -0.68 3.42 7.63
C ILE A 124 -0.98 3.11 6.16
N GLN A 125 0.04 2.78 5.37
CA GLN A 125 -0.13 2.40 3.96
C GLN A 125 -0.95 1.12 3.80
N GLY A 126 -0.72 0.11 4.65
CA GLY A 126 -1.44 -1.15 4.69
C GLY A 126 -2.91 -0.99 5.07
N ALA A 127 -3.22 -0.12 6.03
CA ALA A 127 -4.58 0.18 6.45
C ALA A 127 -5.33 0.97 5.37
N ALA A 128 -4.70 2.02 4.81
CA ALA A 128 -5.28 2.81 3.72
C ALA A 128 -5.53 1.95 2.48
N GLY A 129 -4.53 1.17 2.06
CA GLY A 129 -4.64 0.24 0.94
C GLY A 129 -5.65 -0.86 1.20
N GLY A 130 -5.74 -1.37 2.43
CA GLY A 130 -6.73 -2.36 2.84
C GLY A 130 -8.16 -1.88 2.68
N ILE A 131 -8.47 -0.71 3.24
CA ILE A 131 -9.82 -0.11 3.17
C ILE A 131 -10.18 0.22 1.71
N ILE A 132 -9.28 0.87 0.97
CA ILE A 132 -9.52 1.20 -0.45
C ILE A 132 -9.71 -0.08 -1.27
N GLY A 133 -8.85 -1.07 -1.04
CA GLY A 133 -8.93 -2.36 -1.70
C GLY A 133 -10.23 -3.10 -1.39
N TYR A 134 -10.70 -3.06 -0.15
CA TYR A 134 -11.97 -3.68 0.22
C TYR A 134 -13.15 -3.02 -0.53
N LEU A 135 -13.18 -1.69 -0.58
CA LEU A 135 -14.23 -0.96 -1.30
C LEU A 135 -14.23 -1.29 -2.80
N LEU A 136 -13.05 -1.29 -3.44
CA LEU A 136 -12.92 -1.64 -4.85
C LEU A 136 -13.27 -3.11 -5.12
N GLY A 137 -12.81 -4.01 -4.26
CA GLY A 137 -13.08 -5.45 -4.36
C GLY A 137 -14.55 -5.79 -4.11
N GLY A 138 -15.20 -5.07 -3.20
CA GLY A 138 -16.63 -5.20 -2.96
C GLY A 138 -17.46 -4.78 -4.17
N VAL A 139 -17.12 -3.67 -4.82
CA VAL A 139 -17.75 -3.25 -6.06
C VAL A 139 -17.53 -4.29 -7.17
N ALA A 140 -16.31 -4.82 -7.30
CA ALA A 140 -15.99 -5.86 -8.27
C ALA A 140 -16.78 -7.15 -8.03
N ALA A 141 -16.90 -7.58 -6.76
CA ALA A 141 -17.69 -8.75 -6.39
C ALA A 141 -19.18 -8.56 -6.70
N ILE A 142 -19.76 -7.40 -6.34
CA ILE A 142 -21.16 -7.06 -6.61
C ILE A 142 -21.46 -7.11 -8.11
N LEU A 143 -20.59 -6.53 -8.93
CA LEU A 143 -20.73 -6.57 -10.39
C LEU A 143 -20.63 -8.01 -10.90
N SER A 144 -19.59 -8.74 -10.50
CA SER A 144 -19.37 -10.14 -10.87
C SER A 144 -20.56 -11.03 -10.52
N SER A 145 -20.99 -11.04 -9.26
CA SER A 145 -22.06 -11.92 -8.78
C SER A 145 -23.43 -11.46 -9.27
N GLY A 146 -23.64 -10.15 -9.43
CA GLY A 146 -24.88 -9.55 -9.91
C GLY A 146 -25.22 -9.99 -11.33
N PHE A 147 -24.23 -10.05 -12.22
CA PHE A 147 -24.43 -10.55 -13.60
C PHE A 147 -24.69 -12.06 -13.67
N THR A 148 -24.20 -12.85 -12.71
CA THR A 148 -24.35 -14.32 -12.72
C THR A 148 -25.61 -14.80 -12.00
N THR A 149 -25.93 -14.21 -10.84
CA THR A 149 -26.96 -14.73 -9.91
C THR A 149 -28.10 -13.75 -9.61
N GLY A 150 -28.06 -12.54 -10.20
CA GLY A 150 -29.02 -11.47 -9.98
C GLY A 150 -28.73 -10.63 -8.73
N PHE A 151 -29.02 -9.32 -8.81
CA PHE A 151 -28.72 -8.35 -7.74
C PHE A 151 -29.55 -8.55 -6.45
N ASP A 152 -30.70 -9.24 -6.52
CA ASP A 152 -31.60 -9.44 -5.37
C ASP A 152 -31.00 -10.28 -4.25
N ASN A 153 -30.01 -11.13 -4.55
CA ASN A 153 -29.37 -11.98 -3.56
C ASN A 153 -28.28 -11.24 -2.75
N ILE A 154 -27.86 -10.07 -3.21
CA ILE A 154 -26.80 -9.26 -2.58
C ILE A 154 -27.30 -8.64 -1.26
N PHE A 155 -28.58 -8.26 -1.21
CA PHE A 155 -29.21 -7.67 -0.03
C PHE A 155 -29.55 -8.68 1.08
N LYS A 156 -29.41 -9.99 0.82
CA LYS A 156 -29.69 -11.05 1.80
C LYS A 156 -28.51 -11.35 2.73
N ILE A 157 -27.35 -10.71 2.51
CA ILE A 157 -26.15 -10.94 3.30
C ILE A 157 -26.21 -10.17 4.61
N PRO A 158 -25.93 -10.81 5.76
CA PRO A 158 -25.82 -10.11 7.04
C PRO A 158 -24.72 -9.05 7.01
N ALA A 159 -25.03 -7.83 7.44
CA ALA A 159 -24.05 -6.75 7.57
C ALA A 159 -22.85 -7.14 8.45
N VAL A 160 -23.07 -8.00 9.44
CA VAL A 160 -22.02 -8.56 10.32
C VAL A 160 -20.96 -9.30 9.51
N SER A 161 -21.35 -10.08 8.49
CA SER A 161 -20.41 -10.82 7.64
C SER A 161 -19.53 -9.85 6.85
N LEU A 162 -20.12 -8.81 6.26
CA LEU A 162 -19.38 -7.80 5.49
C LEU A 162 -18.35 -7.06 6.36
N VAL A 163 -18.72 -6.67 7.58
CA VAL A 163 -17.79 -6.02 8.52
C VAL A 163 -16.67 -6.98 8.94
N THR A 164 -16.98 -8.26 9.13
CA THR A 164 -15.98 -9.28 9.48
C THR A 164 -14.96 -9.45 8.36
N TYR A 165 -15.40 -9.53 7.10
CA TYR A 165 -14.49 -9.60 5.96
C TYR A 165 -13.71 -8.31 5.75
N LEU A 166 -14.31 -7.14 5.94
CA LEU A 166 -13.59 -5.86 5.92
C LEU A 166 -12.41 -5.86 6.89
N LEU A 167 -12.67 -6.24 8.15
CA LEU A 167 -11.62 -6.31 9.18
C LEU A 167 -10.58 -7.37 8.84
N GLY A 168 -11.01 -8.55 8.37
CA GLY A 168 -10.11 -9.65 8.01
C GLY A 168 -9.18 -9.32 6.85
N THR A 169 -9.70 -8.78 5.75
CA THR A 169 -8.88 -8.45 4.57
C THR A 169 -8.00 -7.23 4.81
N THR A 170 -8.49 -6.22 5.53
CA THR A 170 -7.69 -5.05 5.94
C THR A 170 -6.57 -5.44 6.92
N PHE A 171 -6.85 -6.35 7.85
CA PHE A 171 -5.81 -6.86 8.75
C PHE A 171 -4.73 -7.61 7.95
N LEU A 172 -5.14 -8.44 6.99
CA LEU A 172 -4.22 -9.16 6.12
C LEU A 172 -3.38 -8.21 5.25
N SER A 173 -3.95 -7.11 4.74
CA SER A 173 -3.19 -6.11 3.97
C SER A 173 -2.16 -5.38 4.82
N VAL A 174 -2.49 -5.05 6.08
CA VAL A 174 -1.54 -4.47 7.04
C VAL A 174 -0.40 -5.44 7.31
N MET A 175 -0.71 -6.71 7.58
CA MET A 175 0.31 -7.75 7.81
C MET A 175 1.24 -7.90 6.62
N LEU A 176 0.70 -7.99 5.40
CA LEU A 176 1.52 -8.09 4.19
C LEU A 176 2.40 -6.86 3.97
N SER A 177 1.87 -5.66 4.20
CA SER A 177 2.64 -4.41 4.08
C SER A 177 3.79 -4.36 5.08
N VAL A 178 3.54 -4.73 6.34
CA VAL A 178 4.58 -4.80 7.37
C VAL A 178 5.66 -5.80 6.99
N ILE A 179 5.29 -7.02 6.57
CA ILE A 179 6.24 -8.06 6.14
C ILE A 179 7.08 -7.56 4.96
N ALA A 180 6.45 -6.97 3.95
CA ALA A 180 7.14 -6.42 2.77
C ALA A 180 8.13 -5.30 3.14
N SER A 181 7.77 -4.47 4.13
CA SER A 181 8.59 -3.34 4.57
C SER A 181 9.71 -3.71 5.54
N MET A 182 9.68 -4.89 6.14
CA MET A 182 10.59 -5.26 7.22
C MET A 182 12.05 -5.30 6.76
N TYR A 183 12.30 -5.89 5.59
CA TYR A 183 13.63 -5.92 4.97
C TYR A 183 14.18 -4.51 4.66
N PRO A 184 13.47 -3.64 3.90
CA PRO A 184 13.97 -2.30 3.61
C PRO A 184 14.06 -1.42 4.85
N ALA A 185 13.14 -1.53 5.81
CA ALA A 185 13.20 -0.79 7.07
C ALA A 185 14.45 -1.16 7.89
N TRP A 186 14.77 -2.45 7.98
CA TRP A 186 16.00 -2.90 8.62
C TRP A 186 17.24 -2.39 7.89
N LYS A 187 17.25 -2.47 6.56
CA LYS A 187 18.35 -1.94 5.75
C LYS A 187 18.54 -0.43 5.95
N ALA A 188 17.45 0.33 6.00
CA ALA A 188 17.46 1.77 6.27
C ALA A 188 17.99 2.09 7.68
N SER A 189 17.56 1.31 8.67
CA SER A 189 17.99 1.49 10.05
C SER A 189 19.47 1.25 10.26
N LYS A 190 20.16 0.52 9.37
CA LYS A 190 21.59 0.20 9.47
C LYS A 190 22.50 1.07 8.61
N LEU A 191 21.97 2.11 7.97
CA LEU A 191 22.77 2.99 7.13
C LEU A 191 23.80 3.78 7.98
N PRO A 192 25.09 3.78 7.59
CA PRO A 192 26.12 4.50 8.33
C PRO A 192 26.01 6.02 8.08
N PRO A 193 26.09 6.88 9.12
CA PRO A 193 25.89 8.32 8.98
C PRO A 193 26.98 9.01 8.14
N VAL A 194 28.20 8.48 8.15
CA VAL A 194 29.34 9.03 7.41
C VAL A 194 29.13 8.94 5.90
N GLU A 195 28.63 7.81 5.39
CA GLU A 195 28.33 7.65 3.96
C GLU A 195 27.17 8.56 3.50
N ALA A 196 26.22 8.86 4.39
CA ALA A 196 25.10 9.77 4.10
C ALA A 196 25.51 11.22 3.89
N LEU A 197 26.64 11.65 4.46
CA LEU A 197 27.17 13.01 4.29
C LEU A 197 28.18 13.11 3.14
N SER A 198 28.89 12.03 2.83
CA SER A 198 29.90 12.01 1.76
C SER A 198 29.35 11.76 0.36
N TYR A 199 28.06 11.47 0.19
CA TYR A 199 27.44 11.22 -1.13
C TYR A 199 27.47 12.43 -2.11
N GLU A 200 27.99 13.59 -1.71
CA GLU A 200 28.16 14.80 -2.55
C GLU A 200 29.57 15.41 -2.57
N LEU A 201 30.57 14.81 -1.88
CA LEU A 201 31.97 15.25 -1.97
C LEU A 201 32.71 14.42 -3.04
#